data_AF-A0A180GRP2-F1
#
_entry.id   AF-A0A180GRP2-F1
#
_cell.length_a   1.000
_cell.length_b   1.000
_cell.length_c   1.000
_cell.angle_alpha   90.00
_cell.angle_beta   90.00
_cell.angle_gamma   90.00
#
_symmetry.space_group_name_H-M   'P 1'
#
loop_
_entity.id
_entity.type
_entity.pdbx_description
1 polymer ?
#
loop_
_entity_poly.entity_id
_entity_poly.type
_entity_poly.pdbx_seq_one_letter_code
_entity_poly.pdbx_strand_id
1 'polypeptide(L)'
;MPPKNHNGSRVDKDGWSKTIEMEDVVSLGSSLDQSAPDRSQTPTQSDFSSNPPLSESQHNPQNSEPGFLNAIAEIFAHPNPDGSIFIDADKFKTLSPLLAIEKIASVQTLSMVEKITQRLDSFEKLLNSVVHSKPKMNLSWALTTKKYTPTISKMPIAHPPPSNRVLNEFKPAFFIICKTIPDSRPFFQMSPPEITKKVNNVLKDIDAVTADGSSISVKGVAQLPLGDFKFFTQTRFATNWLLEHKHEWTHLCDPTLVTPPSTFPVILHSVPISFTPNNKATLAELCRENRIHPDHIQGARWLGNPQANKKSHGSLIVNFFDNDLARKVEKGSLFFNYLPLTGAHYKKSPLQCFQCLEIGHTAQICKNSPLSKILQLKDGS
;
A
#
# COMPACT_ATOMS: atom_id res chain seq x y z
N MET A 1 -3.32 63.51 6.92
CA MET A 1 -2.32 62.92 6.02
C MET A 1 -1.66 61.73 6.70
N PRO A 2 -1.72 60.55 6.07
CA PRO A 2 -0.62 59.58 6.12
C PRO A 2 -0.25 59.10 4.68
N PRO A 3 0.95 58.52 4.48
CA PRO A 3 1.55 58.44 3.16
C PRO A 3 1.07 57.24 2.33
N LYS A 4 0.89 57.49 1.03
CA LYS A 4 0.91 56.46 -0.02
C LYS A 4 2.33 55.91 -0.16
N ASN A 5 2.46 54.60 -0.30
CA ASN A 5 3.56 54.03 -1.07
C ASN A 5 3.09 52.80 -1.85
N HIS A 6 3.33 52.86 -3.16
CA HIS A 6 3.15 51.81 -4.13
C HIS A 6 4.30 50.79 -4.04
N ASN A 7 3.96 49.50 -4.11
CA ASN A 7 4.71 48.41 -4.73
C ASN A 7 3.85 47.15 -4.51
N GLY A 8 3.28 46.50 -5.52
CA GLY A 8 3.96 45.89 -6.65
C GLY A 8 3.75 44.39 -6.49
N SER A 9 2.84 43.81 -7.28
CA SER A 9 2.43 42.40 -7.16
C SER A 9 3.63 41.48 -7.35
N ARG A 10 3.90 40.65 -6.35
CA ARG A 10 4.80 39.50 -6.51
C ARG A 10 3.95 38.26 -6.62
N VAL A 11 3.83 37.79 -7.85
CA VAL A 11 3.32 36.47 -8.20
C VAL A 11 4.32 35.45 -7.65
N ASP A 12 3.93 34.70 -6.63
CA ASP A 12 4.68 33.52 -6.19
C ASP A 12 4.58 32.44 -7.27
N LYS A 13 5.53 32.51 -8.21
CA LYS A 13 5.94 31.40 -9.06
C LYS A 13 6.94 30.57 -8.28
N ASP A 14 6.45 29.66 -7.44
CA ASP A 14 7.23 28.50 -7.00
C ASP A 14 6.34 27.27 -7.05
N GLY A 15 6.31 26.68 -8.24
CA GLY A 15 5.71 25.38 -8.48
C GLY A 15 6.52 24.30 -7.78
N TRP A 16 5.92 23.69 -6.77
CA TRP A 16 6.37 22.41 -6.25
C TRP A 16 5.22 21.40 -6.27
N SER A 17 5.09 20.72 -7.40
CA SER A 17 4.27 19.51 -7.51
C SER A 17 4.95 18.38 -6.72
N LYS A 18 4.66 18.29 -5.42
CA LYS A 18 4.98 17.09 -4.65
C LYS A 18 3.89 16.04 -4.89
N THR A 19 4.33 14.92 -5.44
CA THR A 19 3.63 13.65 -5.56
C THR A 19 2.97 13.32 -4.22
N ILE A 20 1.64 13.39 -4.19
CA ILE A 20 0.84 12.72 -3.16
C ILE A 20 0.47 11.40 -3.81
N GLU A 21 1.11 10.32 -3.36
CA GLU A 21 0.73 8.95 -3.71
C GLU A 21 -0.69 8.74 -3.17
N MET A 22 -1.65 8.69 -4.09
CA MET A 22 -3.03 8.37 -3.79
C MET A 22 -3.15 6.85 -3.82
N GLU A 23 -3.66 6.29 -2.73
CA GLU A 23 -3.85 4.87 -2.46
C GLU A 23 -4.20 4.08 -3.75
N ASP A 24 -3.33 3.13 -4.14
CA ASP A 24 -3.59 2.16 -5.20
C ASP A 24 -4.78 1.28 -4.80
N VAL A 25 -5.98 1.66 -5.23
CA VAL A 25 -7.13 0.75 -5.24
C VAL A 25 -7.02 -0.10 -6.49
N VAL A 26 -6.66 -1.36 -6.23
CA VAL A 26 -6.35 -2.45 -7.16
C VAL A 26 -7.38 -2.55 -8.28
N SER A 27 -6.94 -2.27 -9.52
CA SER A 27 -7.73 -2.52 -10.72
C SER A 27 -7.66 -4.00 -11.08
N LEU A 28 -8.80 -4.69 -11.05
CA LEU A 28 -8.96 -6.03 -11.61
C LEU A 28 -8.95 -5.93 -13.15
N GLY A 29 -7.86 -6.36 -13.77
CA GLY A 29 -7.79 -6.56 -15.22
C GLY A 29 -8.41 -7.90 -15.61
N SER A 30 -9.41 -7.88 -16.49
CA SER A 30 -9.94 -9.05 -17.19
C SER A 30 -9.23 -9.18 -18.53
N SER A 31 -8.62 -10.35 -18.74
CA SER A 31 -8.01 -10.79 -20.01
C SER A 31 -9.09 -11.24 -21.00
N LEU A 32 -9.02 -10.77 -22.26
CA LEU A 32 -9.41 -11.54 -23.45
C LEU A 32 -8.77 -10.96 -24.73
N ASP A 33 -7.69 -11.61 -25.16
CA ASP A 33 -7.31 -12.04 -26.51
C ASP A 33 -7.29 -11.15 -27.78
N GLN A 34 -6.08 -11.21 -28.38
CA GLN A 34 -5.72 -11.46 -29.79
C GLN A 34 -5.76 -10.31 -30.82
N SER A 35 -4.56 -9.78 -31.11
CA SER A 35 -3.93 -9.83 -32.45
C SER A 35 -2.52 -9.21 -32.44
N ALA A 36 -1.48 -10.02 -32.69
CA ALA A 36 -0.14 -9.59 -33.15
C ALA A 36 -0.14 -9.54 -34.70
N PRO A 37 0.71 -8.76 -35.41
CA PRO A 37 2.19 -8.66 -35.29
C PRO A 37 2.65 -7.18 -35.09
N ASP A 38 3.89 -6.82 -34.77
CA ASP A 38 5.14 -7.22 -35.41
C ASP A 38 6.35 -6.95 -34.49
N ARG A 39 7.37 -7.80 -34.61
CA ARG A 39 8.47 -7.99 -33.68
C ARG A 39 9.76 -7.44 -34.30
N SER A 40 10.39 -6.45 -33.68
CA SER A 40 11.86 -6.37 -33.73
C SER A 40 12.45 -5.57 -32.56
N GLN A 41 13.43 -6.21 -31.91
CA GLN A 41 14.38 -5.69 -30.91
C GLN A 41 13.95 -5.73 -29.43
N THR A 42 13.90 -6.95 -28.87
CA THR A 42 14.15 -7.21 -27.44
C THR A 42 15.30 -8.23 -27.34
N PRO A 43 16.24 -8.10 -26.39
CA PRO A 43 17.29 -9.08 -26.18
C PRO A 43 16.66 -10.43 -25.84
N THR A 44 17.13 -11.48 -26.52
CA THR A 44 16.67 -12.85 -26.36
C THR A 44 16.81 -13.30 -24.89
N GLN A 45 15.71 -13.74 -24.29
CA GLN A 45 15.73 -14.48 -23.02
C GLN A 45 16.70 -15.65 -23.15
N SER A 46 17.57 -15.83 -22.15
CA SER A 46 18.35 -17.05 -22.00
C SER A 46 17.41 -18.26 -22.00
N ASP A 47 17.73 -19.26 -22.82
CA ASP A 47 16.98 -20.50 -22.97
C ASP A 47 17.01 -21.27 -21.63
N PHE A 48 15.90 -21.26 -20.90
CA PHE A 48 15.78 -21.95 -19.60
C PHE A 48 15.41 -23.44 -19.75
N SER A 49 15.43 -23.98 -20.97
CA SER A 49 15.09 -25.38 -21.27
C SER A 49 16.03 -26.42 -20.65
N SER A 50 17.14 -25.98 -20.06
CA SER A 50 18.14 -26.84 -19.41
C SER A 50 18.20 -26.67 -17.87
N ASN A 51 17.26 -25.93 -17.27
CA ASN A 51 17.16 -25.91 -15.81
C ASN A 51 16.55 -27.23 -15.31
N PRO A 52 17.18 -27.93 -14.36
CA PRO A 52 16.59 -29.11 -13.76
C PRO A 52 15.27 -28.73 -13.03
N PRO A 53 14.29 -29.63 -12.98
CA PRO A 53 13.05 -29.40 -12.23
C PRO A 53 13.35 -29.06 -10.76
N LEU A 54 12.47 -28.30 -10.11
CA LEU A 54 12.65 -27.81 -8.73
C LEU A 54 12.93 -28.93 -7.69
N SER A 55 12.60 -30.18 -8.02
CA SER A 55 12.92 -31.38 -7.24
C SER A 55 14.40 -31.77 -7.25
N GLU A 56 15.17 -31.28 -8.21
CA GLU A 56 16.58 -31.65 -8.48
C GLU A 56 17.54 -30.45 -8.32
N SER A 57 17.11 -29.40 -7.61
CA SER A 57 18.02 -28.32 -7.22
C SER A 57 19.14 -28.85 -6.33
N GLN A 58 20.40 -28.56 -6.66
CA GLN A 58 21.58 -28.87 -5.83
C GLN A 58 21.54 -28.26 -4.41
N HIS A 59 20.56 -27.40 -4.11
CA HIS A 59 20.32 -26.85 -2.77
C HIS A 59 19.27 -27.61 -1.96
N ASN A 60 18.65 -28.65 -2.54
CA ASN A 60 17.84 -29.60 -1.82
C ASN A 60 18.60 -30.93 -1.83
N PRO A 61 19.49 -31.20 -0.85
CA PRO A 61 19.92 -32.57 -0.70
C PRO A 61 18.65 -33.36 -0.38
N GLN A 62 18.25 -34.26 -1.27
CA GLN A 62 17.44 -35.42 -0.88
C GLN A 62 18.28 -36.19 0.14
N ASN A 63 18.32 -35.70 1.36
CA ASN A 63 18.84 -36.43 2.49
C ASN A 63 17.79 -37.49 2.76
N SER A 64 18.08 -38.72 2.33
CA SER A 64 17.43 -39.94 2.78
C SER A 64 17.57 -40.18 4.30
N GLU A 65 18.21 -39.25 5.02
CA GLU A 65 18.44 -39.30 6.47
C GLU A 65 17.65 -38.18 7.17
N PRO A 66 16.89 -38.49 8.24
CA PRO A 66 16.09 -37.52 8.97
C PRO A 66 16.99 -36.47 9.66
N GLY A 67 16.85 -35.20 9.26
CA GLY A 67 17.56 -34.08 9.89
C GLY A 67 17.14 -33.83 11.34
N PHE A 68 17.88 -32.98 12.07
CA PHE A 68 17.68 -32.74 13.50
C PHE A 68 16.22 -32.40 13.87
N LEU A 69 15.57 -31.50 13.12
CA LEU A 69 14.19 -31.11 13.38
C LEU A 69 13.19 -32.25 13.15
N ASN A 70 13.47 -33.15 12.21
CA ASN A 70 12.63 -34.33 11.96
C ASN A 70 12.77 -35.35 13.09
N ALA A 71 14.00 -35.61 13.54
CA ALA A 71 14.27 -36.47 14.69
C ALA A 71 13.64 -35.95 15.99
N ILE A 72 13.64 -34.63 16.19
CA ILE A 72 12.95 -34.00 17.33
C ILE A 72 11.42 -34.09 17.16
N ALA A 73 10.87 -33.83 15.97
CA ALA A 73 9.43 -33.93 15.73
C ALA A 73 8.89 -35.34 16.01
N GLU A 74 9.64 -36.38 15.64
CA GLU A 74 9.30 -37.77 15.91
C GLU A 74 9.26 -38.10 17.41
N ILE A 75 10.16 -37.48 18.19
CA ILE A 75 10.16 -37.59 19.66
C ILE A 75 8.94 -36.91 20.28
N PHE A 76 8.52 -35.77 19.74
CA PHE A 76 7.31 -35.07 20.20
C PHE A 76 6.01 -35.75 19.76
N ALA A 77 6.03 -36.54 18.68
CA ALA A 77 4.86 -37.28 18.19
C ALA A 77 4.50 -38.50 19.05
N HIS A 78 5.43 -38.99 19.89
CA HIS A 78 5.23 -40.19 20.71
C HIS A 78 5.51 -39.92 22.20
N PRO A 79 4.72 -39.07 22.87
CA PRO A 79 4.86 -38.85 24.30
C PRO A 79 4.42 -40.08 25.09
N ASN A 80 4.92 -40.19 26.33
CA ASN A 80 4.45 -41.18 27.28
C ASN A 80 2.97 -40.92 27.65
N PRO A 81 2.26 -41.91 28.23
CA PRO A 81 0.84 -41.77 28.60
C PRO A 81 0.54 -40.63 29.59
N ASP A 82 1.55 -40.16 30.33
CA ASP A 82 1.48 -39.02 31.24
C ASP A 82 1.85 -37.67 30.58
N GLY A 83 2.11 -37.67 29.27
CA GLY A 83 2.53 -36.50 28.50
C GLY A 83 4.02 -36.16 28.63
N SER A 84 4.80 -36.95 29.37
CA SER A 84 6.25 -36.74 29.48
C SER A 84 6.99 -37.30 28.25
N ILE A 85 8.18 -36.76 27.99
CA ILE A 85 9.09 -37.26 26.96
C ILE A 85 10.41 -37.60 27.63
N PHE A 86 10.82 -38.87 27.57
CA PHE A 86 12.10 -39.32 28.09
C PHE A 86 13.12 -39.48 26.95
N ILE A 87 14.21 -38.73 27.02
CA ILE A 87 15.34 -38.84 26.11
C ILE A 87 16.40 -39.70 26.81
N ASP A 88 16.48 -40.97 26.42
CA ASP A 88 17.50 -41.87 26.92
C ASP A 88 18.89 -41.56 26.32
N ALA A 89 19.92 -42.21 26.87
CA ALA A 89 21.30 -41.98 26.47
C ALA A 89 21.59 -42.34 25.00
N ASP A 90 20.83 -43.26 24.41
CA ASP A 90 21.04 -43.69 23.02
C ASP A 90 20.37 -42.72 22.03
N LYS A 91 19.18 -42.21 22.34
CA LYS A 91 18.55 -41.09 21.62
C LYS A 91 19.41 -39.83 21.69
N PHE A 92 20.01 -39.55 22.84
CA PHE A 92 20.91 -38.41 23.01
C PHE A 92 22.17 -38.51 22.15
N LYS A 93 22.78 -39.71 22.04
CA LYS A 93 23.94 -39.94 21.16
C LYS A 93 23.63 -39.72 19.68
N THR A 94 22.39 -39.95 19.25
CA THR A 94 21.94 -39.70 17.87
C THR A 94 21.60 -38.23 17.63
N LEU A 95 20.97 -37.56 18.60
CA LEU A 95 20.57 -36.15 18.46
C LEU A 95 21.75 -35.16 18.56
N SER A 96 22.76 -35.46 19.37
CA SER A 96 23.87 -34.53 19.61
C SER A 96 24.67 -34.20 18.34
N PRO A 97 25.06 -35.19 17.49
CA PRO A 97 25.70 -34.90 16.20
C PRO A 97 24.79 -34.13 15.23
N LEU A 98 23.50 -34.47 15.18
CA LEU A 98 22.53 -33.80 14.30
C LEU A 98 22.34 -32.32 14.69
N LEU A 99 22.29 -32.01 15.99
CA LEU A 99 22.23 -30.64 16.49
C LEU A 99 23.48 -29.83 16.14
N ALA A 100 24.66 -30.45 16.19
CA ALA A 100 25.91 -29.80 15.82
C ALA A 100 25.94 -29.46 14.32
N ILE A 101 25.47 -30.37 13.48
CA ILE A 101 25.34 -30.15 12.02
C ILE A 101 24.32 -29.03 11.73
N GLU A 102 23.16 -29.06 12.37
CA GLU A 102 22.12 -28.04 12.22
C GLU A 102 22.62 -26.65 12.63
N LYS A 103 23.40 -26.58 13.71
CA LYS A 103 24.03 -25.32 14.17
C LYS A 103 24.99 -24.75 13.12
N ILE A 104 25.79 -25.60 12.47
CA ILE A 104 26.71 -25.17 11.42
C ILE A 104 25.93 -24.70 10.18
N ALA A 105 24.93 -25.47 9.75
CA ALA A 105 24.06 -25.12 8.63
C ALA A 105 23.34 -23.79 8.88
N SER A 106 22.77 -23.59 10.07
CA SER A 106 22.09 -22.35 10.47
C SER A 106 23.02 -21.13 10.43
N VAL A 107 24.25 -21.26 10.94
CA VAL A 107 25.26 -20.18 10.87
C VAL A 107 25.65 -19.86 9.43
N GLN A 108 25.80 -20.88 8.58
CA GLN A 108 26.08 -20.68 7.16
C GLN A 108 24.91 -19.98 6.44
N THR A 109 23.67 -20.39 6.71
CA THR A 109 22.47 -19.75 6.16
C THR A 109 22.38 -18.29 6.60
N LEU A 110 22.60 -18.00 7.88
CA LEU A 110 22.61 -16.62 8.40
C LEU A 110 23.71 -15.77 7.72
N SER A 111 24.89 -16.34 7.51
CA SER A 111 25.97 -15.65 6.77
C SER A 111 25.61 -15.38 5.30
N MET A 112 24.91 -16.30 4.64
CA MET A 112 24.42 -16.08 3.27
C MET A 112 23.33 -15.01 3.22
N VAL A 113 22.41 -15.00 4.19
CA VAL A 113 21.38 -13.95 4.31
C VAL A 113 22.03 -12.60 4.53
N GLU A 114 23.04 -12.50 5.40
CA GLU A 114 23.78 -11.25 5.63
C GLU A 114 24.46 -10.73 4.35
N LYS A 115 25.06 -11.61 3.54
CA LYS A 115 25.62 -11.24 2.22
C LYS A 115 24.55 -10.75 1.25
N ILE A 116 23.35 -11.33 1.28
CA ILE A 116 22.21 -10.88 0.45
C ILE A 116 21.74 -9.50 0.93
N THR A 117 21.61 -9.29 2.23
CA THR A 117 21.25 -7.99 2.82
C THR A 117 22.27 -6.92 2.44
N GLN A 118 23.58 -7.20 2.54
CA GLN A 118 24.63 -6.26 2.12
C GLN A 118 24.53 -5.91 0.63
N ARG A 119 24.16 -6.87 -0.22
CA ARG A 119 23.92 -6.60 -1.65
C ARG A 119 22.68 -5.73 -1.87
N LEU A 120 21.59 -5.98 -1.14
CA LEU A 120 20.38 -5.16 -1.20
C LEU A 120 20.65 -3.73 -0.74
N ASP A 121 21.37 -3.53 0.36
CA ASP A 121 21.77 -2.21 0.86
C ASP A 121 22.66 -1.46 -0.15
N SER A 122 23.56 -2.19 -0.84
CA SER A 122 24.39 -1.62 -1.91
C SER A 122 23.54 -1.17 -3.11
N PHE A 123 22.56 -1.99 -3.51
CA PHE A 123 21.62 -1.63 -4.56
C PHE A 123 20.76 -0.42 -4.19
N GLU A 124 20.27 -0.36 -2.95
CA GLU A 124 19.49 0.78 -2.46
C GLU A 124 20.32 2.07 -2.42
N LYS A 125 21.57 2.00 -1.95
CA LYS A 125 22.52 3.14 -2.00
C LYS A 125 22.79 3.60 -3.44
N LEU A 126 22.85 2.68 -4.39
CA LEU A 126 23.08 2.99 -5.80
C LEU A 126 21.85 3.66 -6.43
N LEU A 127 20.64 3.22 -6.11
CA LEU A 127 19.40 3.88 -6.52
C LEU A 127 19.27 5.29 -5.92
N ASN A 128 19.61 5.46 -4.65
CA ASN A 128 19.58 6.77 -3.98
C ASN A 128 20.64 7.75 -4.53
N SER A 129 21.78 7.23 -5.02
CA SER A 129 22.81 8.02 -5.72
C SER A 129 22.34 8.52 -7.09
N VAL A 130 21.59 7.71 -7.84
CA VAL A 130 21.02 8.10 -9.15
C VAL A 130 19.95 9.20 -9.00
N VAL A 131 19.19 9.20 -7.90
CA VAL A 131 18.15 10.21 -7.61
C VAL A 131 18.72 11.58 -7.20
N HIS A 132 19.99 11.65 -6.77
CA HIS A 132 20.62 12.90 -6.29
C HIS A 132 21.87 13.36 -7.06
N SER A 133 22.17 12.80 -8.23
CA SER A 133 23.27 13.29 -9.06
C SER A 133 22.82 14.41 -10.02
N LYS A 134 23.44 15.59 -9.88
CA LYS A 134 23.47 16.62 -10.95
C LYS A 134 24.03 15.98 -12.24
N PRO A 135 23.54 16.35 -13.44
CA PRO A 135 23.96 15.69 -14.67
C PRO A 135 25.45 15.97 -14.91
N LYS A 136 26.30 14.96 -14.70
CA LYS A 136 27.67 14.94 -15.19
C LYS A 136 27.67 14.22 -16.53
N MET A 137 28.06 14.96 -17.56
CA MET A 137 28.32 14.46 -18.90
C MET A 137 29.53 13.51 -18.82
N ASN A 138 29.28 12.19 -18.84
CA ASN A 138 30.37 11.23 -18.94
C ASN A 138 30.78 11.11 -20.42
N LEU A 139 32.00 11.56 -20.72
CA LEU A 139 32.67 11.22 -21.97
C LEU A 139 32.83 9.69 -22.04
N SER A 140 32.37 9.13 -23.15
CA SER A 140 32.49 7.72 -23.51
C SER A 140 33.95 7.34 -23.81
N TRP A 141 34.36 6.16 -23.33
CA TRP A 141 35.71 5.59 -23.32
C TRP A 141 36.24 5.10 -24.69
N ALA A 142 35.80 5.65 -25.81
CA ALA A 142 36.26 5.20 -27.14
C ALA A 142 37.11 6.27 -27.84
N LEU A 143 38.37 6.40 -27.43
CA LEU A 143 39.40 7.15 -28.16
C LEU A 143 40.69 6.33 -28.23
N THR A 144 40.69 5.33 -29.11
CA THR A 144 41.92 4.72 -29.63
C THR A 144 41.78 4.51 -31.14
N THR A 145 42.11 5.57 -31.88
CA THR A 145 42.75 5.61 -33.22
C THR A 145 42.46 4.47 -34.24
N LYS A 146 41.77 4.79 -35.35
CA LYS A 146 42.35 4.88 -36.71
C LYS A 146 41.29 5.02 -37.83
N LYS A 147 41.37 6.17 -38.53
CA LYS A 147 41.32 6.44 -39.99
C LYS A 147 40.17 5.90 -40.88
N TYR A 148 39.59 6.86 -41.65
CA TYR A 148 38.71 6.77 -42.84
C TYR A 148 37.31 6.19 -42.56
N THR A 149 36.18 6.90 -42.68
CA THR A 149 35.52 7.51 -43.86
C THR A 149 34.28 8.28 -43.31
N PRO A 150 33.78 9.41 -43.88
CA PRO A 150 32.62 10.09 -43.30
C PRO A 150 31.32 9.36 -43.67
N THR A 151 30.97 8.30 -42.94
CA THR A 151 29.60 7.82 -42.90
C THR A 151 28.83 8.75 -41.99
N ILE A 152 27.95 9.58 -42.56
CA ILE A 152 26.91 10.30 -41.81
C ILE A 152 26.00 9.23 -41.21
N SER A 153 26.37 8.76 -40.01
CA SER A 153 25.51 7.95 -39.16
C SER A 153 24.39 8.87 -38.70
N LYS A 154 23.19 8.70 -39.29
CA LYS A 154 21.97 9.29 -38.76
C LYS A 154 21.74 8.64 -37.40
N MET A 155 22.24 9.27 -36.34
CA MET A 155 21.85 8.93 -34.97
C MET A 155 20.32 8.89 -34.93
N PRO A 156 19.69 7.80 -34.45
CA PRO A 156 18.26 7.79 -34.23
C PRO A 156 17.95 8.97 -33.32
N ILE A 157 17.08 9.88 -33.77
CA ILE A 157 16.57 10.94 -32.92
C ILE A 157 15.78 10.21 -31.83
N ALA A 158 16.40 10.08 -30.65
CA ALA A 158 15.73 9.55 -29.48
C ALA A 158 14.67 10.58 -29.09
N HIS A 159 13.42 10.31 -29.46
CA HIS A 159 12.31 11.13 -29.02
C HIS A 159 12.20 11.02 -27.49
N PRO A 160 12.12 12.14 -26.76
CA PRO A 160 11.88 12.08 -25.33
C PRO A 160 10.53 11.37 -25.09
N PRO A 161 10.42 10.54 -24.05
CA PRO A 161 9.15 9.91 -23.72
C PRO A 161 8.07 10.99 -23.55
N PRO A 162 6.83 10.72 -24.01
CA PRO A 162 5.74 11.67 -23.90
C PRO A 162 5.56 12.08 -22.43
N SER A 163 5.35 13.37 -22.20
CA SER A 163 5.18 13.88 -20.84
C SER A 163 3.96 13.24 -20.15
N ASN A 164 3.98 13.14 -18.82
CA ASN A 164 2.83 12.69 -18.03
C ASN A 164 1.56 13.48 -18.32
N ARG A 165 1.66 14.73 -18.79
CA ARG A 165 0.51 15.53 -19.22
C ARG A 165 -0.17 14.95 -20.46
N VAL A 166 0.63 14.51 -21.44
CA VAL A 166 0.13 13.89 -22.68
C VAL A 166 -0.41 12.49 -22.38
N LEU A 167 0.29 11.70 -21.57
CA LEU A 167 -0.16 10.36 -21.19
C LEU A 167 -1.47 10.36 -20.39
N ASN A 168 -1.70 11.39 -19.58
CA ASN A 168 -2.90 11.48 -18.73
C ASN A 168 -3.99 12.42 -19.28
N GLU A 169 -3.84 12.92 -20.51
CA GLU A 169 -4.78 13.89 -21.11
C GLU A 169 -6.23 13.38 -21.09
N PHE A 170 -6.41 12.09 -21.38
CA PHE A 170 -7.72 11.44 -21.39
C PHE A 170 -7.98 10.56 -20.17
N LYS A 171 -7.10 10.56 -19.16
CA LYS A 171 -7.30 9.76 -17.95
C LYS A 171 -8.23 10.53 -17.00
N PRO A 172 -9.53 10.19 -16.91
CA PRO A 172 -10.42 10.88 -15.98
C PRO A 172 -10.00 10.57 -14.54
N ALA A 173 -10.17 11.56 -13.67
CA ALA A 173 -10.07 11.35 -12.24
C ALA A 173 -11.35 10.64 -11.76
N PHE A 174 -11.24 9.79 -10.73
CA PHE A 174 -12.37 9.00 -10.26
C PHE A 174 -12.31 8.72 -8.76
N PHE A 175 -13.47 8.42 -8.19
CA PHE A 175 -13.58 7.84 -6.85
C PHE A 175 -14.63 6.72 -6.86
N ILE A 176 -14.61 5.87 -5.82
CA ILE A 176 -15.48 4.71 -5.71
C ILE A 176 -16.37 4.86 -4.46
N ILE A 177 -17.67 4.62 -4.63
CA ILE A 177 -18.62 4.41 -3.53
C ILE A 177 -18.95 2.94 -3.49
N CYS A 178 -18.68 2.31 -2.34
CA CYS A 178 -19.00 0.91 -2.14
C CYS A 178 -20.48 0.70 -1.82
N LYS A 179 -21.05 -0.39 -2.33
CA LYS A 179 -22.42 -0.81 -2.03
C LYS A 179 -22.46 -1.46 -0.64
N THR A 180 -22.36 -0.64 0.40
CA THR A 180 -22.33 -1.13 1.78
C THR A 180 -23.73 -1.35 2.37
N ILE A 181 -24.80 -0.88 1.71
CA ILE A 181 -26.15 -0.84 2.29
C ILE A 181 -27.14 -1.64 1.43
N PRO A 182 -27.71 -2.75 1.94
CA PRO A 182 -28.63 -3.61 1.19
C PRO A 182 -29.94 -2.92 0.78
N ASP A 183 -30.32 -1.81 1.41
CA ASP A 183 -31.58 -1.10 1.16
C ASP A 183 -31.48 0.02 0.12
N SER A 184 -30.27 0.37 -0.32
CA SER A 184 -30.04 1.32 -1.43
C SER A 184 -30.37 0.77 -2.82
N ARG A 185 -30.99 -0.41 -2.88
CA ARG A 185 -31.37 -1.11 -4.12
C ARG A 185 -32.01 -0.20 -5.19
N PRO A 186 -32.93 0.73 -4.89
CA PRO A 186 -33.53 1.60 -5.91
C PRO A 186 -32.49 2.45 -6.65
N PHE A 187 -31.54 3.08 -5.95
CA PHE A 187 -30.47 3.85 -6.59
C PHE A 187 -29.49 2.96 -7.36
N PHE A 188 -29.16 1.78 -6.82
CA PHE A 188 -28.24 0.84 -7.47
C PHE A 188 -28.86 0.08 -8.66
N GLN A 189 -30.17 0.22 -8.91
CA GLN A 189 -30.88 -0.31 -10.08
C GLN A 189 -31.03 0.70 -11.22
N MET A 190 -30.75 1.98 -10.99
CA MET A 190 -30.80 3.02 -12.01
C MET A 190 -29.70 2.80 -13.06
N SER A 191 -29.97 3.23 -14.30
CA SER A 191 -28.96 3.21 -15.36
C SER A 191 -27.87 4.25 -15.12
N PRO A 192 -26.64 4.06 -15.65
CA PRO A 192 -25.55 5.02 -15.48
C PRO A 192 -25.89 6.48 -15.90
N PRO A 193 -26.62 6.73 -17.00
CA PRO A 193 -27.05 8.09 -17.35
C PRO A 193 -28.01 8.70 -16.32
N GLU A 194 -28.95 7.92 -15.79
CA GLU A 194 -29.90 8.38 -14.76
C GLU A 194 -29.18 8.73 -13.46
N ILE A 195 -28.26 7.88 -13.02
CA ILE A 195 -27.42 8.13 -11.84
C ILE A 195 -26.63 9.42 -12.04
N THR A 196 -25.96 9.57 -13.19
CA THR A 196 -25.14 10.75 -13.49
C THR A 196 -25.99 12.03 -13.48
N LYS A 197 -27.19 11.99 -14.07
CA LYS A 197 -28.13 13.13 -14.05
C LYS A 197 -28.60 13.45 -12.63
N LYS A 198 -28.97 12.43 -11.85
CA LYS A 198 -29.43 12.59 -10.47
C LYS A 198 -28.36 13.22 -9.58
N VAL A 199 -27.14 12.68 -9.64
CA VAL A 199 -26.00 13.21 -8.87
C VAL A 199 -25.69 14.64 -9.28
N ASN A 200 -25.62 14.95 -10.58
CA ASN A 200 -25.34 16.31 -11.03
C ASN A 200 -26.47 17.30 -10.67
N ASN A 201 -27.72 16.87 -10.55
CA ASN A 201 -28.78 17.73 -10.04
C ASN A 201 -28.57 18.04 -8.56
N VAL A 202 -28.33 17.02 -7.73
CA VAL A 202 -28.03 17.20 -6.30
C VAL A 202 -26.82 18.11 -6.09
N LEU A 203 -25.74 17.92 -6.86
CA LEU A 203 -24.54 18.76 -6.76
C LEU A 203 -24.82 20.23 -7.14
N LYS A 204 -25.76 20.48 -8.05
CA LYS A 204 -26.21 21.85 -8.36
C LYS A 204 -27.09 22.41 -7.25
N ASP A 205 -27.99 21.61 -6.70
CA ASP A 205 -28.92 22.05 -5.66
C ASP A 205 -28.20 22.45 -4.36
N ILE A 206 -27.02 21.87 -4.08
CA ILE A 206 -26.16 22.23 -2.95
C ILE A 206 -25.08 23.26 -3.29
N ASP A 207 -25.13 23.86 -4.49
CA ASP A 207 -24.13 24.81 -4.99
C ASP A 207 -22.67 24.30 -4.84
N ALA A 208 -22.43 23.03 -5.18
CA ALA A 208 -21.14 22.38 -5.00
C ALA A 208 -20.03 23.06 -5.83
N VAL A 209 -19.09 23.69 -5.14
CA VAL A 209 -17.92 24.37 -5.74
C VAL A 209 -16.62 23.89 -5.12
N THR A 210 -15.58 23.80 -5.93
CA THR A 210 -14.21 23.57 -5.44
C THR A 210 -13.63 24.85 -4.82
N ALA A 211 -12.48 24.74 -4.13
CA ALA A 211 -11.82 25.86 -3.47
C ALA A 211 -11.42 27.02 -4.42
N ASP A 212 -11.28 26.75 -5.71
CA ASP A 212 -11.04 27.73 -6.78
C ASP A 212 -12.33 28.34 -7.37
N GLY A 213 -13.51 27.96 -6.84
CA GLY A 213 -14.81 28.44 -7.28
C GLY A 213 -15.38 27.71 -8.51
N SER A 214 -14.73 26.66 -9.00
CA SER A 214 -15.20 25.88 -10.15
C SER A 214 -16.38 24.98 -9.75
N SER A 215 -17.42 24.92 -10.59
CA SER A 215 -18.59 24.05 -10.35
C SER A 215 -18.22 22.57 -10.43
N ILE A 216 -18.75 21.77 -9.51
CA ILE A 216 -18.46 20.33 -9.45
C ILE A 216 -19.48 19.55 -10.28
N SER A 217 -18.98 18.70 -11.18
CA SER A 217 -19.82 17.80 -11.97
C SER A 217 -19.14 16.46 -12.22
N VAL A 218 -19.99 15.44 -12.30
CA VAL A 218 -19.65 14.08 -12.69
C VAL A 218 -19.86 13.92 -14.19
N LYS A 219 -18.87 13.39 -14.89
CA LYS A 219 -18.91 13.08 -16.33
C LYS A 219 -19.66 11.78 -16.63
N GLY A 220 -19.57 10.83 -15.72
CA GLY A 220 -20.22 9.54 -15.85
C GLY A 220 -19.96 8.65 -14.65
N VAL A 221 -20.63 7.51 -14.64
CA VAL A 221 -20.50 6.48 -13.62
C VAL A 221 -20.33 5.12 -14.29
N ALA A 222 -19.54 4.25 -13.70
CA ALA A 222 -19.48 2.85 -14.05
C ALA A 222 -19.84 2.00 -12.82
N GLN A 223 -20.62 0.95 -13.04
CA GLN A 223 -20.84 -0.07 -12.03
C GLN A 223 -19.70 -1.09 -12.12
N LEU A 224 -19.05 -1.34 -10.99
CA LEU A 224 -18.02 -2.36 -10.86
C LEU A 224 -18.67 -3.74 -10.67
N PRO A 225 -17.96 -4.85 -10.96
CA PRO A 225 -18.51 -6.20 -10.82
C PRO A 225 -19.05 -6.55 -9.43
N LEU A 226 -18.58 -5.85 -8.39
CA LEU A 226 -19.04 -6.01 -7.00
C LEU A 226 -20.29 -5.18 -6.67
N GLY A 227 -20.85 -4.45 -7.64
CA GLY A 227 -21.98 -3.55 -7.45
C GLY A 227 -21.61 -2.16 -6.93
N ASP A 228 -20.33 -1.90 -6.70
CA ASP A 228 -19.80 -0.58 -6.36
C ASP A 228 -19.90 0.38 -7.55
N PHE A 229 -19.96 1.69 -7.27
CA PHE A 229 -19.98 2.70 -8.32
C PHE A 229 -18.69 3.48 -8.38
N LYS A 230 -18.12 3.57 -9.57
CA LYS A 230 -16.97 4.39 -9.91
C LYS A 230 -17.44 5.64 -10.64
N PHE A 231 -17.32 6.79 -9.99
CA PHE A 231 -17.71 8.08 -10.55
C PHE A 231 -16.50 8.76 -11.19
N PHE A 232 -16.67 9.26 -12.40
CA PHE A 232 -15.63 9.93 -13.16
C PHE A 232 -15.88 11.44 -13.21
N THR A 233 -14.84 12.23 -12.99
CA THR A 233 -14.88 13.69 -13.06
C THR A 233 -13.88 14.23 -14.08
N GLN A 234 -14.03 15.49 -14.48
CA GLN A 234 -13.08 16.17 -15.35
C GLN A 234 -11.72 16.38 -14.66
N THR A 235 -11.74 16.71 -13.37
CA THR A 235 -10.56 17.11 -12.62
C THR A 235 -10.44 16.33 -11.32
N ARG A 236 -9.18 16.15 -10.88
CA ARG A 236 -8.84 15.60 -9.56
C ARG A 236 -9.39 16.44 -8.40
N PHE A 237 -9.51 17.75 -8.57
CA PHE A 237 -10.08 18.64 -7.55
C PHE A 237 -11.55 18.32 -7.31
N ALA A 238 -12.33 18.13 -8.39
CA ALA A 238 -13.71 17.68 -8.28
C ALA A 238 -13.81 16.28 -7.65
N THR A 239 -12.91 15.35 -8.00
CA THR A 239 -12.86 14.03 -7.36
C THR A 239 -12.64 14.12 -5.86
N ASN A 240 -11.64 14.90 -5.43
CA ASN A 240 -11.28 15.04 -4.03
C ASN A 240 -12.44 15.65 -3.24
N TRP A 241 -13.06 16.70 -3.77
CA TRP A 241 -14.21 17.31 -3.12
C TRP A 241 -15.36 16.31 -2.96
N LEU A 242 -15.69 15.54 -4.00
CA LEU A 242 -16.75 14.53 -3.93
C LEU A 242 -16.45 13.45 -2.88
N LEU A 243 -15.19 13.05 -2.75
CA LEU A 243 -14.74 12.07 -1.76
C LEU A 243 -14.79 12.62 -0.33
N GLU A 244 -14.38 13.87 -0.12
CA GLU A 244 -14.38 14.53 1.19
C GLU A 244 -15.81 14.76 1.68
N HIS A 245 -16.69 15.25 0.81
CA HIS A 245 -18.06 15.64 1.13
C HIS A 245 -19.09 14.54 0.83
N LYS A 246 -18.67 13.29 0.57
CA LYS A 246 -19.58 12.17 0.24
C LYS A 246 -20.75 12.03 1.21
N HIS A 247 -20.47 12.20 2.50
CA HIS A 247 -21.46 12.11 3.56
C HIS A 247 -22.57 13.18 3.48
N GLU A 248 -22.29 14.33 2.86
CA GLU A 248 -23.20 15.46 2.71
C GLU A 248 -24.13 15.33 1.49
N TRP A 249 -23.68 14.69 0.41
CA TRP A 249 -24.46 14.66 -0.84
C TRP A 249 -25.04 13.28 -1.20
N THR A 250 -24.46 12.17 -0.71
CA THR A 250 -24.92 10.84 -1.15
C THR A 250 -26.32 10.51 -0.67
N HIS A 251 -26.68 10.96 0.54
CA HIS A 251 -28.01 10.74 1.11
C HIS A 251 -29.11 11.57 0.40
N LEU A 252 -28.73 12.68 -0.23
CA LEU A 252 -29.61 13.48 -1.07
C LEU A 252 -29.90 12.80 -2.41
N CYS A 253 -28.96 11.97 -2.88
CA CYS A 253 -29.18 11.11 -4.05
C CYS A 253 -30.11 9.94 -3.72
N ASP A 254 -29.97 9.33 -2.56
CA ASP A 254 -30.89 8.31 -2.04
C ASP A 254 -30.81 8.33 -0.51
N PRO A 255 -31.92 8.51 0.23
CA PRO A 255 -31.91 8.55 1.69
C PRO A 255 -31.27 7.32 2.36
N THR A 256 -31.25 6.18 1.66
CA THR A 256 -30.63 4.95 2.14
C THR A 256 -29.14 4.84 1.79
N LEU A 257 -28.61 5.73 0.94
CA LEU A 257 -27.19 5.81 0.59
C LEU A 257 -26.45 6.78 1.52
N VAL A 258 -26.33 6.38 2.78
CA VAL A 258 -25.57 7.14 3.78
C VAL A 258 -24.11 6.70 3.75
N THR A 259 -23.23 7.60 3.32
CA THR A 259 -21.78 7.35 3.37
C THR A 259 -21.16 8.03 4.60
N PRO A 260 -20.21 7.38 5.29
CA PRO A 260 -19.51 8.02 6.41
C PRO A 260 -18.58 9.13 5.89
N PRO A 261 -18.29 10.16 6.71
CA PRO A 261 -17.28 11.17 6.37
C PRO A 261 -15.93 10.53 6.09
N SER A 262 -15.13 11.16 5.24
CA SER A 262 -13.75 10.74 5.00
C SER A 262 -12.89 11.05 6.24
N THR A 263 -12.00 10.12 6.57
CA THR A 263 -11.17 10.20 7.78
C THR A 263 -9.71 10.01 7.42
N PHE A 264 -8.84 10.76 8.06
CA PHE A 264 -7.40 10.81 7.83
C PHE A 264 -6.68 10.21 9.05
N PRO A 265 -6.31 8.91 8.98
CA PRO A 265 -5.64 8.23 10.08
C PRO A 265 -4.19 8.70 10.22
N VAL A 266 -3.78 8.96 11.46
CA VAL A 266 -2.39 9.29 11.83
C VAL A 266 -1.94 8.37 12.95
N ILE A 267 -0.69 7.93 12.92
CA ILE A 267 -0.08 7.17 13.99
C ILE A 267 0.54 8.14 14.99
N LEU A 268 0.26 7.96 16.28
CA LEU A 268 0.98 8.59 17.38
C LEU A 268 1.84 7.53 18.07
N HIS A 269 3.13 7.79 18.20
CA HIS A 269 4.07 6.90 18.88
C HIS A 269 4.22 7.26 20.37
N SER A 270 4.76 6.30 21.12
CA SER A 270 5.11 6.46 22.55
C SER A 270 3.94 6.81 23.47
N VAL A 271 2.71 6.47 23.06
CA VAL A 271 1.51 6.74 23.86
C VAL A 271 1.48 5.81 25.08
N PRO A 272 1.38 6.33 26.31
CA PRO A 272 1.38 5.50 27.52
C PRO A 272 0.14 4.60 27.56
N ILE A 273 0.27 3.37 28.06
CA ILE A 273 -0.86 2.41 28.14
C ILE A 273 -2.00 2.84 29.08
N SER A 274 -1.77 3.87 29.90
CA SER A 274 -2.81 4.53 30.69
C SER A 274 -3.81 5.30 29.81
N PHE A 275 -3.45 5.60 28.55
CA PHE A 275 -4.36 6.16 27.57
C PHE A 275 -5.42 5.13 27.20
N THR A 276 -6.70 5.49 27.33
CA THR A 276 -7.83 4.64 26.94
C THR A 276 -8.50 5.17 25.66
N PRO A 277 -8.23 4.58 24.47
CA PRO A 277 -8.70 5.13 23.19
C PRO A 277 -10.22 5.16 23.02
N ASN A 278 -10.92 4.21 23.63
CA ASN A 278 -12.39 4.13 23.58
C ASN A 278 -13.07 5.05 24.59
N ASN A 279 -12.31 5.72 25.46
CA ASN A 279 -12.85 6.62 26.47
C ASN A 279 -12.87 8.05 25.94
N LYS A 280 -14.07 8.63 25.84
CA LYS A 280 -14.26 10.01 25.38
C LYS A 280 -13.54 11.04 26.26
N ALA A 281 -13.41 10.79 27.56
CA ALA A 281 -12.72 11.72 28.47
C ALA A 281 -11.22 11.80 28.19
N THR A 282 -10.57 10.66 27.88
CA THR A 282 -9.15 10.63 27.54
C THR A 282 -8.87 11.32 26.21
N LEU A 283 -9.74 11.11 25.22
CA LEU A 283 -9.66 11.84 23.95
C LEU A 283 -9.90 13.35 24.14
N ALA A 284 -10.84 13.74 25.00
CA ALA A 284 -11.08 15.14 25.33
C ALA A 284 -9.86 15.80 25.99
N GLU A 285 -9.13 15.07 26.84
CA GLU A 285 -7.88 15.55 27.44
C GLU A 285 -6.78 15.76 26.38
N LEU A 286 -6.58 14.78 25.50
CA LEU A 286 -5.67 14.91 24.36
C LEU A 286 -6.04 16.13 23.50
N CYS A 287 -7.33 16.31 23.20
CA CYS A 287 -7.82 17.47 22.46
C CYS A 287 -7.50 18.79 23.17
N ARG A 288 -7.77 18.85 24.49
CA ARG A 288 -7.55 20.03 25.34
C ARG A 288 -6.08 20.45 25.35
N GLU A 289 -5.15 19.51 25.61
CA GLU A 289 -3.71 19.80 25.64
C GLU A 289 -3.18 20.34 24.31
N ASN A 290 -3.78 19.93 23.19
CA ASN A 290 -3.32 20.29 21.85
C ASN A 290 -4.13 21.39 21.16
N ARG A 291 -5.11 21.98 21.86
CA ARG A 291 -6.03 22.99 21.30
C ARG A 291 -6.76 22.49 20.05
N ILE A 292 -7.14 21.22 20.05
CA ILE A 292 -7.91 20.57 19.00
C ILE A 292 -9.37 20.50 19.46
N HIS A 293 -10.32 20.83 18.58
CA HIS A 293 -11.73 20.65 18.89
C HIS A 293 -12.10 19.16 18.86
N PRO A 294 -12.88 18.62 19.82
CA PRO A 294 -13.25 17.21 19.86
C PRO A 294 -13.91 16.70 18.56
N ASP A 295 -14.68 17.55 17.89
CA ASP A 295 -15.37 17.20 16.64
C ASP A 295 -14.42 16.95 15.45
N HIS A 296 -13.14 17.30 15.57
CA HIS A 296 -12.14 16.99 14.55
C HIS A 296 -11.58 15.57 14.64
N ILE A 297 -11.89 14.83 15.71
CA ILE A 297 -11.44 13.45 15.93
C ILE A 297 -12.64 12.52 15.90
N GLN A 298 -12.65 11.58 14.95
CA GLN A 298 -13.66 10.51 14.89
C GLN A 298 -13.46 9.50 16.02
N GLY A 299 -12.21 9.18 16.33
CA GLY A 299 -11.86 8.23 17.38
C GLY A 299 -10.40 7.79 17.29
N ALA A 300 -10.00 6.94 18.23
CA ALA A 300 -8.67 6.38 18.26
C ALA A 300 -8.69 4.89 18.63
N ARG A 301 -7.66 4.17 18.23
CA ARG A 301 -7.46 2.75 18.57
C ARG A 301 -5.99 2.40 18.67
N TRP A 302 -5.66 1.42 19.49
CA TRP A 302 -4.30 0.89 19.55
C TRP A 302 -3.90 0.24 18.23
N LEU A 303 -2.66 0.49 17.80
CA LEU A 303 -1.98 -0.30 16.78
C LEU A 303 -1.36 -1.52 17.45
N GLY A 304 -2.01 -2.66 17.34
CA GLY A 304 -1.68 -3.88 18.07
C GLY A 304 -2.28 -3.88 19.49
N ASN A 305 -1.74 -4.73 20.37
CA ASN A 305 -2.23 -4.87 21.74
C ASN A 305 -1.11 -4.62 22.76
N PRO A 306 -0.80 -3.36 23.10
CA PRO A 306 0.33 -3.05 23.99
C PRO A 306 0.10 -3.59 25.41
N GLN A 307 -1.15 -3.64 25.88
CA GLN A 307 -1.50 -4.19 27.21
C GLN A 307 -1.20 -5.69 27.30
N ALA A 308 -1.68 -6.49 26.33
CA ALA A 308 -1.40 -7.93 26.31
C ALA A 308 0.11 -8.22 26.16
N ASN A 309 0.82 -7.36 25.43
CA ASN A 309 2.26 -7.46 25.22
C ASN A 309 3.11 -6.91 26.39
N LYS A 310 2.49 -6.54 27.53
CA LYS A 310 3.16 -6.01 28.73
C LYS A 310 4.09 -4.81 28.45
N LYS A 311 3.74 -3.98 27.45
CA LYS A 311 4.50 -2.77 27.12
C LYS A 311 4.04 -1.60 27.99
N SER A 312 4.95 -0.68 28.32
CA SER A 312 4.60 0.58 28.99
C SER A 312 4.04 1.64 28.03
N HIS A 313 4.42 1.56 26.75
CA HIS A 313 3.95 2.44 25.69
C HIS A 313 3.50 1.65 24.46
N GLY A 314 2.61 2.25 23.68
CA GLY A 314 2.13 1.72 22.41
C GLY A 314 2.05 2.79 21.33
N SER A 315 1.70 2.35 20.12
CA SER A 315 1.36 3.24 19.01
C SER A 315 -0.15 3.32 18.89
N LEU A 316 -0.69 4.52 18.69
CA LEU A 316 -2.12 4.79 18.59
C LEU A 316 -2.44 5.25 17.17
N ILE A 317 -3.51 4.73 16.56
CA ILE A 317 -4.08 5.30 15.34
C ILE A 317 -5.18 6.25 15.77
N VAL A 318 -5.08 7.51 15.36
CA VAL A 318 -6.11 8.54 15.56
C VAL A 318 -6.70 8.92 14.22
N ASN A 319 -8.02 8.87 14.09
CA ASN A 319 -8.74 9.22 12.87
C ASN A 319 -9.24 10.66 12.97
N PHE A 320 -8.69 11.54 12.14
CA PHE A 320 -9.12 12.94 12.04
C PHE A 320 -10.11 13.14 10.89
N PHE A 321 -11.02 14.11 11.00
CA PHE A 321 -11.87 14.51 9.87
C PHE A 321 -11.21 15.56 8.97
N ASP A 322 -10.28 16.34 9.50
CA ASP A 322 -9.56 17.39 8.77
C ASP A 322 -8.21 16.88 8.24
N ASN A 323 -8.01 16.97 6.93
CA ASN A 323 -6.78 16.55 6.25
C ASN A 323 -5.55 17.40 6.63
N ASP A 324 -5.73 18.71 6.76
CA ASP A 324 -4.65 19.64 7.07
C ASP A 324 -4.22 19.51 8.53
N LEU A 325 -5.18 19.28 9.43
CA LEU A 325 -4.87 18.92 10.82
C LEU A 325 -4.08 17.62 10.87
N ALA A 326 -4.55 16.56 10.21
CA ALA A 326 -3.84 15.27 10.16
C ALA A 326 -2.40 15.45 9.66
N ARG A 327 -2.19 16.19 8.57
CA ARG A 327 -0.87 16.46 7.98
C ARG A 327 0.05 17.25 8.92
N LYS A 328 -0.50 18.18 9.71
CA LYS A 328 0.26 18.90 10.75
C LYS A 328 0.70 17.94 11.86
N VAL A 329 -0.19 17.05 12.29
CA VAL A 329 0.12 16.03 13.30
C VAL A 329 1.18 15.05 12.81
N GLU A 330 1.07 14.56 11.57
CA GLU A 330 2.04 13.65 10.95
C GLU A 330 3.47 14.18 10.94
N LYS A 331 3.64 15.49 10.76
CA LYS A 331 4.96 16.15 10.73
C LYS A 331 5.39 16.69 12.09
N GLY A 332 4.46 16.74 13.04
CA GLY A 332 4.64 17.36 14.34
C GLY A 332 4.54 16.37 15.48
N SER A 333 4.10 16.87 16.62
CA SER A 333 3.83 16.06 17.80
C SER A 333 2.58 16.58 18.49
N LEU A 334 1.84 15.67 19.11
CA LEU A 334 0.80 16.01 20.07
C LEU A 334 1.34 15.82 21.48
N PHE A 335 0.67 16.40 22.47
CA PHE A 335 1.01 16.26 23.88
C PHE A 335 -0.11 15.52 24.62
N PHE A 336 0.27 14.61 25.50
CA PHE A 336 -0.66 13.96 26.42
C PHE A 336 0.03 13.75 27.76
N ASN A 337 -0.57 14.23 28.85
CA ASN A 337 0.06 14.33 30.16
C ASN A 337 1.44 15.00 30.07
N TYR A 338 1.56 16.07 29.29
CA TYR A 338 2.81 16.79 29.04
C TYR A 338 3.91 15.98 28.34
N LEU A 339 3.62 14.77 27.84
CA LEU A 339 4.56 13.96 27.07
C LEU A 339 4.37 14.19 25.58
N PRO A 340 5.45 14.39 24.79
CA PRO A 340 5.37 14.51 23.35
C PRO A 340 5.10 13.14 22.71
N LEU A 341 4.09 13.09 21.86
CA LEU A 341 3.66 11.96 21.04
C LEU A 341 3.99 12.27 19.59
N THR A 342 5.02 11.62 19.05
CA THR A 342 5.46 11.85 17.66
C THR A 342 4.42 11.32 16.68
N GLY A 343 4.00 12.16 15.74
CA GLY A 343 3.11 11.77 14.67
C GLY A 343 3.85 11.03 13.54
N ALA A 344 3.15 10.14 12.85
CA ALA A 344 3.63 9.47 11.66
C ALA A 344 2.46 9.15 10.71
N HIS A 345 2.74 9.17 9.41
CA HIS A 345 1.74 8.85 8.39
C HIS A 345 1.29 7.38 8.49
N TYR A 346 -0.02 7.16 8.51
CA TYR A 346 -0.57 5.80 8.52
C TYR A 346 -0.64 5.24 7.09
N LYS A 347 0.20 4.26 6.80
CA LYS A 347 0.10 3.47 5.57
C LYS A 347 -0.79 2.25 5.82
N LYS A 348 -1.94 2.18 5.15
CA LYS A 348 -2.76 0.96 5.13
C LYS A 348 -1.97 -0.14 4.42
N SER A 349 -1.86 -1.30 5.06
CA SER A 349 -1.39 -2.49 4.37
C SER A 349 -2.33 -2.82 3.21
N PRO A 350 -1.81 -3.27 2.06
CA PRO A 350 -2.65 -3.75 0.99
C PRO A 350 -3.60 -4.84 1.49
N LEU A 351 -4.83 -4.84 0.99
CA LEU A 351 -5.84 -5.84 1.35
C LEU A 351 -5.33 -7.24 1.00
N GLN A 352 -4.96 -8.03 2.00
CA GLN A 352 -4.57 -9.43 1.82
C GLN A 352 -5.78 -10.34 2.06
N CYS A 353 -6.02 -11.26 1.14
CA CYS A 353 -7.04 -12.27 1.25
C CYS A 353 -6.58 -13.35 2.23
N PHE A 354 -7.23 -13.50 3.38
CA PHE A 354 -6.85 -14.56 4.34
C PHE A 354 -7.22 -15.99 3.89
N GLN A 355 -7.94 -16.14 2.77
CA GLN A 355 -8.31 -17.45 2.21
C GLN A 355 -7.19 -18.04 1.33
N CYS A 356 -6.61 -17.21 0.47
CA CYS A 356 -5.58 -17.63 -0.49
C CYS A 356 -4.26 -16.88 -0.34
N LEU A 357 -4.14 -16.00 0.66
CA LEU A 357 -2.99 -15.15 0.97
C LEU A 357 -2.57 -14.16 -0.12
N GLU A 358 -3.30 -14.11 -1.25
CA GLU A 358 -3.09 -13.16 -2.33
C GLU A 358 -3.56 -11.76 -1.96
N ILE A 359 -2.95 -10.75 -2.59
CA ILE A 359 -3.28 -9.34 -2.38
C ILE A 359 -4.39 -8.90 -3.35
N GLY A 360 -5.23 -7.96 -2.91
CA GLY A 360 -6.19 -7.24 -3.74
C GLY A 360 -7.65 -7.67 -3.61
N HIS A 361 -7.98 -8.59 -2.70
CA HIS A 361 -9.36 -9.00 -2.44
C HIS A 361 -9.53 -9.54 -1.00
N THR A 362 -10.77 -9.63 -0.50
CA THR A 362 -11.06 -10.22 0.82
C THR A 362 -11.42 -11.70 0.70
N ALA A 363 -11.33 -12.44 1.82
CA ALA A 363 -11.71 -13.85 1.88
C ALA A 363 -13.16 -14.11 1.44
N GLN A 364 -14.07 -13.15 1.68
CA GLN A 364 -15.50 -13.27 1.32
C GLN A 364 -15.74 -13.31 -0.20
N ILE A 365 -14.83 -12.75 -1.00
CA ILE A 365 -14.94 -12.65 -2.46
C ILE A 365 -13.83 -13.43 -3.18
N CYS A 366 -13.11 -14.26 -2.42
CA CYS A 366 -12.03 -15.07 -2.94
C CYS A 366 -12.59 -16.17 -3.86
N LYS A 367 -12.24 -16.09 -5.15
CA LYS A 367 -12.52 -17.16 -6.13
C LYS A 367 -11.46 -18.27 -6.07
N ASN A 368 -10.34 -18.02 -5.40
CA ASN A 368 -9.27 -18.99 -5.25
C ASN A 368 -9.65 -20.01 -4.18
N SER A 369 -9.31 -21.27 -4.43
CA SER A 369 -9.49 -22.32 -3.44
C SER A 369 -8.72 -21.99 -2.16
N PRO A 370 -9.29 -22.28 -0.97
CA PRO A 370 -8.55 -22.17 0.28
C PRO A 370 -7.25 -22.95 0.19
N LEU A 371 -6.14 -22.33 0.61
CA LEU A 371 -4.85 -23.01 0.72
C LEU A 371 -4.93 -24.24 1.66
N SER A 372 -5.90 -24.27 2.58
CA SER A 372 -6.14 -25.43 3.46
C SER A 372 -6.55 -26.71 2.73
N LYS A 373 -6.97 -26.65 1.45
CA LYS A 373 -7.22 -27.87 0.64
C LYS A 373 -5.98 -28.38 -0.10
N ILE A 374 -4.94 -27.57 -0.28
CA ILE A 374 -3.71 -28.01 -0.96
C ILE A 374 -2.86 -28.89 -0.04
N LEU A 375 -3.04 -28.78 1.29
CA LEU A 375 -2.39 -29.65 2.27
C LEU A 375 -3.12 -30.98 2.51
N GLN A 376 -4.36 -31.16 2.04
CA GLN A 376 -5.10 -32.43 2.22
C GLN A 376 -5.01 -33.39 1.03
N LEU A 377 -4.40 -32.98 -0.09
CA LEU A 377 -4.25 -33.84 -1.28
C LEU A 377 -2.91 -34.60 -1.33
N LYS A 378 -2.12 -34.59 -0.25
CA LYS A 378 -0.89 -35.41 -0.15
C LYS A 378 -1.00 -36.63 0.75
N ASP A 379 -2.12 -36.83 1.44
CA ASP A 379 -2.35 -37.99 2.33
C ASP A 379 -3.36 -39.00 1.75
N GLY A 380 -3.37 -39.17 0.43
CA GLY A 380 -4.30 -40.09 -0.22
C GLY A 380 -3.79 -40.60 -1.55
N SER A 381 -2.81 -41.49 -1.52
CA SER A 381 -2.53 -42.51 -2.55
C SER A 381 -1.71 -43.63 -1.95
#